data_AF-A0A924QL76-F1
#
_entry.id   AF-A0A924QL76-F1
#
_cell.length_a   1.000
_cell.length_b   1.000
_cell.length_c   1.000
_cell.angle_alpha   90.00
_cell.angle_beta   90.00
_cell.angle_gamma   90.00
#
_symmetry.space_group_name_H-M   'P 1'
#
loop_
_entity.id
_entity.type
_entity.pdbx_description
1 polymer ?
#
loop_
_entity_poly.entity_id
_entity_poly.type
_entity_poly.pdbx_seq_one_letter_code
_entity_poly.pdbx_strand_id
1 'polypeptide(L)'
;MKLVKSIIFLLAIAGTTTLLAQSDHIQLGSRQYDVLDRLEIKLRTDSVLNFSAVKPFERKSITERLQYIKQLELDGKISLSKVDKYNINLLLLDNFDQRAGLGDTTLAFKSIFAKTIKTKPLYLGVKRGDFSFYLTPAFNNQIGKDNGLSGSLFNTNRGFYIRGQLSKNIGFYTYYTTNQERDPLYAQQYVTSHNAVPGNGYFKSYLNNGYDYFDARGG
;
A
#
# COMPACT_ATOMS: atom_id res chain seq x y z
N MET A 1 44.27 -26.15 12.57
CA MET A 1 44.51 -25.31 11.37
C MET A 1 43.37 -25.31 10.34
N LYS A 2 42.73 -26.45 10.01
CA LYS A 2 41.63 -26.47 9.01
C LYS A 2 40.40 -25.64 9.42
N LEU A 3 39.99 -25.70 10.70
CA LEU A 3 38.83 -24.97 11.22
C LEU A 3 38.97 -23.45 11.11
N VAL A 4 40.15 -22.91 11.44
CA VAL A 4 40.44 -21.47 11.39
C VAL A 4 40.42 -20.95 9.94
N LYS A 5 40.94 -21.74 8.99
CA LYS A 5 40.86 -21.40 7.55
C LYS A 5 39.42 -21.40 7.04
N SER A 6 38.58 -22.35 7.48
CA SER A 6 37.15 -22.37 7.13
C SER A 6 36.37 -21.18 7.71
N ILE A 7 36.69 -20.75 8.94
CA ILE A 7 36.07 -19.58 9.57
C ILE A 7 36.45 -18.29 8.83
N ILE A 8 37.73 -18.12 8.49
CA ILE A 8 38.20 -16.94 7.73
C ILE A 8 37.56 -16.90 6.33
N PHE A 9 37.38 -18.06 5.69
CA PHE A 9 36.70 -18.16 4.40
C PHE A 9 35.21 -17.78 4.48
N LEU A 10 34.50 -18.23 5.52
CA LEU A 10 33.11 -17.85 5.78
C LEU A 10 32.95 -16.34 6.07
N LEU A 11 33.87 -15.75 6.85
CA LEU A 11 33.90 -14.31 7.11
C LEU A 11 34.23 -13.48 5.85
N ALA A 12 35.09 -13.99 4.96
CA ALA A 12 35.39 -13.35 3.68
C ALA A 12 34.19 -13.36 2.71
N ILE A 13 33.37 -14.42 2.74
CA ILE A 13 32.12 -14.48 1.97
C ILE A 13 31.05 -13.54 2.55
N ALA A 14 30.98 -13.41 3.88
CA ALA A 14 30.05 -12.50 4.54
C ALA A 14 30.43 -11.01 4.38
N GLY A 15 31.70 -10.71 4.10
CA GLY A 15 32.23 -9.34 4.04
C GLY A 15 32.01 -8.58 2.72
N THR A 16 31.54 -9.24 1.65
CA THR A 16 31.45 -8.61 0.32
C THR A 16 30.04 -8.16 -0.08
N THR A 17 29.03 -8.36 0.77
CA THR A 17 27.68 -7.88 0.46
C THR A 17 27.53 -6.41 0.88
N THR A 18 27.76 -5.50 -0.06
CA THR A 18 27.22 -4.14 0.05
C THR A 18 25.70 -4.22 0.06
N LEU A 19 25.09 -3.94 1.21
CA LEU A 19 23.63 -3.86 1.33
C LEU A 19 23.17 -2.54 0.71
N LEU A 20 22.65 -2.58 -0.51
CA LEU A 20 21.91 -1.46 -1.07
C LEU A 20 20.51 -1.45 -0.43
N ALA A 21 20.19 -0.37 0.27
CA ALA A 21 18.87 -0.20 0.86
C ALA A 21 17.82 -0.02 -0.24
N GLN A 22 16.81 -0.89 -0.23
CA GLN A 22 15.67 -0.81 -1.14
C GLN A 22 14.59 0.11 -0.54
N SER A 23 13.95 0.93 -1.39
CA SER A 23 12.80 1.74 -0.97
C SER A 23 11.55 0.86 -0.78
N ASP A 24 10.59 1.37 -0.01
CA ASP A 24 9.25 0.79 0.08
C ASP A 24 8.54 0.75 -1.29
N HIS A 25 7.67 -0.23 -1.46
CA HIS A 25 6.88 -0.46 -2.65
C HIS A 25 5.42 -0.02 -2.47
N ILE A 26 4.75 0.32 -3.56
CA ILE A 26 3.31 0.60 -3.56
C ILE A 26 2.54 -0.71 -3.42
N GLN A 27 1.69 -0.79 -2.39
CA GLN A 27 0.84 -1.96 -2.13
C GLN A 27 -0.01 -2.32 -3.35
N LEU A 28 0.11 -3.57 -3.79
CA LEU A 28 -0.65 -4.13 -4.91
C LEU A 28 -2.16 -3.96 -4.70
N GLY A 29 -2.88 -3.65 -5.78
CA GLY A 29 -4.33 -3.45 -5.75
C GLY A 29 -4.78 -2.15 -5.08
N SER A 30 -3.87 -1.27 -4.63
CA SER A 30 -4.24 0.06 -4.20
C SER A 30 -4.68 0.93 -5.38
N ARG A 31 -5.56 1.92 -5.13
CA ARG A 31 -6.00 2.92 -6.12
C ARG A 31 -4.84 3.66 -6.81
N GLN A 32 -3.63 3.62 -6.24
CA GLN A 32 -2.45 4.17 -6.89
C GLN A 32 -2.18 3.51 -8.23
N TYR A 33 -2.33 2.19 -8.32
CA TYR A 33 -2.13 1.46 -9.57
C TYR A 33 -3.11 1.93 -10.66
N ASP A 34 -4.39 2.13 -10.35
CA ASP A 34 -5.38 2.60 -11.34
C ASP A 34 -5.00 3.95 -11.95
N VAL A 35 -4.44 4.84 -11.13
CA VAL A 35 -3.99 6.17 -11.58
C VAL A 35 -2.71 6.06 -12.40
N LEU A 36 -1.78 5.20 -11.99
CA LEU A 36 -0.52 4.98 -12.72
C LEU A 36 -0.77 4.32 -14.08
N ASP A 37 -1.58 3.26 -14.13
CA ASP A 37 -1.96 2.56 -15.35
C ASP A 37 -2.68 3.54 -16.32
N ARG A 38 -3.53 4.44 -15.80
CA ARG A 38 -4.13 5.51 -16.62
C ARG A 38 -3.10 6.50 -17.17
N LEU A 39 -2.12 6.91 -16.36
CA LEU A 39 -1.07 7.85 -16.78
C LEU A 39 -0.15 7.22 -17.82
N GLU A 40 0.20 5.94 -17.65
CA GLU A 40 0.94 5.16 -18.64
C GLU A 40 0.23 5.19 -20.00
N ILE A 41 -1.05 4.81 -20.06
CA ILE A 41 -1.84 4.80 -21.31
C ILE A 41 -1.85 6.18 -21.98
N LYS A 42 -1.91 7.26 -21.19
CA LYS A 42 -1.95 8.62 -21.71
C LYS A 42 -0.60 9.11 -22.22
N LEU A 43 0.47 8.80 -21.49
CA LEU A 43 1.80 9.33 -21.78
C LEU A 43 2.51 8.49 -22.85
N ARG A 44 2.17 7.20 -23.00
CA ARG A 44 2.59 6.24 -24.05
C ARG A 44 4.10 5.96 -24.15
N THR A 45 4.96 6.98 -24.05
CA THR A 45 6.42 6.92 -24.22
C THR A 45 7.15 7.23 -22.91
N ASP A 46 6.45 7.14 -21.77
CA ASP A 46 7.02 7.45 -20.46
C ASP A 46 7.98 6.34 -20.00
N SER A 47 9.26 6.67 -19.85
CA SER A 47 10.30 5.68 -19.53
C SER A 47 10.18 5.05 -18.15
N VAL A 48 9.37 5.59 -17.22
CA VAL A 48 9.21 5.03 -15.87
C VAL A 48 7.88 4.30 -15.74
N LEU A 49 6.81 4.86 -16.32
CA LEU A 49 5.48 4.26 -16.24
C LEU A 49 5.27 3.11 -17.23
N ASN A 50 6.02 3.05 -18.34
CA ASN A 50 5.87 2.01 -19.37
C ASN A 50 6.39 0.60 -18.97
N PHE A 51 6.87 0.42 -17.74
CA PHE A 51 7.29 -0.88 -17.21
C PHE A 51 6.21 -1.53 -16.33
N SER A 52 4.93 -1.35 -16.69
CA SER A 52 3.78 -1.80 -15.88
C SER A 52 3.67 -3.31 -15.65
N ALA A 53 4.40 -4.11 -16.42
CA ALA A 53 4.49 -5.55 -16.20
C ALA A 53 5.23 -5.92 -14.90
N VAL A 54 6.16 -5.08 -14.44
CA VAL A 54 6.97 -5.36 -13.25
C VAL A 54 6.34 -4.66 -12.06
N LYS A 55 5.53 -5.41 -11.31
CA LYS A 55 4.90 -4.98 -10.05
C LYS A 55 5.51 -5.78 -8.88
N PRO A 56 5.60 -5.21 -7.67
CA PRO A 56 5.10 -3.90 -7.27
C PRO A 56 6.03 -2.73 -7.65
N PHE A 57 5.47 -1.53 -7.84
CA PHE A 57 6.25 -0.33 -8.15
C PHE A 57 6.98 0.23 -6.93
N GLU A 58 8.21 0.70 -7.11
CA GLU A 58 8.97 1.43 -6.09
C GLU A 58 8.33 2.81 -5.82
N ARG A 59 7.99 3.09 -4.56
CA ARG A 59 7.28 4.34 -4.20
C ARG A 59 8.09 5.59 -4.51
N LYS A 60 9.40 5.55 -4.27
CA LYS A 60 10.30 6.67 -4.51
C LYS A 60 10.37 7.04 -5.99
N SER A 61 10.70 6.07 -6.84
CA SER A 61 10.79 6.24 -8.30
C SER A 61 9.49 6.81 -8.90
N ILE A 62 8.33 6.26 -8.50
CA ILE A 62 7.03 6.78 -8.93
C ILE A 62 6.80 8.21 -8.44
N THR A 63 7.13 8.52 -7.19
CA THR A 63 6.92 9.85 -6.62
C THR A 63 7.76 10.91 -7.34
N GLU A 64 9.03 10.62 -7.59
CA GLU A 64 9.93 11.47 -8.37
C GLU A 64 9.43 11.66 -9.81
N ARG A 65 8.93 10.59 -10.44
CA ARG A 65 8.36 10.68 -11.78
C ARG A 65 7.10 11.55 -11.83
N LEU A 66 6.21 11.41 -10.85
CA LEU A 66 5.00 12.23 -10.77
C LEU A 66 5.33 13.72 -10.53
N GLN A 67 6.37 14.02 -9.75
CA GLN A 67 6.88 15.38 -9.60
C GLN A 67 7.41 15.93 -10.93
N TYR A 68 8.16 15.12 -11.68
CA TYR A 68 8.65 15.49 -13.01
C TYR A 68 7.52 15.74 -14.01
N ILE A 69 6.52 14.86 -14.08
CA ILE A 69 5.32 15.04 -14.94
C ILE A 69 4.61 16.34 -14.59
N LYS A 70 4.47 16.65 -13.29
CA LYS A 70 3.87 17.92 -12.85
C LYS A 70 4.69 19.13 -13.30
N GLN A 71 6.03 19.04 -13.26
CA GLN A 71 6.89 20.11 -13.78
C GLN A 71 6.72 20.29 -15.29
N LEU A 72 6.66 19.21 -16.07
CA LEU A 72 6.42 19.28 -17.52
C LEU A 72 5.09 19.96 -17.88
N GLU A 73 4.06 19.77 -17.04
CA GLU A 73 2.78 20.44 -17.22
C GLU A 73 2.86 21.93 -16.94
N LEU A 74 3.59 22.34 -15.89
CA LEU A 74 3.85 23.74 -15.59
C LEU A 74 4.68 24.43 -16.69
N ASP A 75 5.61 23.70 -17.29
CA ASP A 75 6.40 24.14 -18.45
C ASP A 75 5.57 24.20 -19.75
N GLY A 76 4.31 23.76 -19.74
CA GLY A 76 3.43 23.72 -20.92
C GLY A 76 3.79 22.63 -21.95
N LYS A 77 4.71 21.70 -21.62
CA LYS A 77 5.16 20.62 -22.51
C LYS A 77 4.15 19.48 -22.61
N ILE A 78 3.34 19.29 -21.58
CA ILE A 78 2.24 18.32 -21.56
C ILE A 78 0.96 19.00 -21.06
N SER A 79 -0.19 18.52 -21.55
CA SER A 79 -1.50 18.98 -21.06
C SER A 79 -2.17 17.90 -20.24
N LEU A 80 -2.38 18.16 -18.96
CA LEU A 80 -3.09 17.27 -18.04
C LEU A 80 -4.51 17.77 -17.80
N SER A 81 -5.49 16.86 -17.81
CA SER A 81 -6.87 17.22 -17.45
C SER A 81 -6.97 17.61 -15.97
N LYS A 82 -8.01 18.36 -15.61
CA LYS A 82 -8.28 18.72 -14.20
C LYS A 82 -8.33 17.48 -13.28
N VAL A 83 -8.86 16.37 -13.79
CA VAL A 83 -8.96 15.09 -13.07
C VAL A 83 -7.59 14.44 -12.90
N ASP A 84 -6.73 14.47 -13.92
CA ASP A 84 -5.39 13.88 -13.80
C ASP A 84 -4.53 14.69 -12.83
N LYS A 85 -4.58 16.03 -12.89
CA LYS A 85 -3.90 16.91 -11.92
C LYS A 85 -4.36 16.62 -10.49
N TYR A 86 -5.66 16.44 -10.29
CA TYR A 86 -6.22 16.08 -9.00
C TYR A 86 -5.70 14.72 -8.50
N ASN A 87 -5.72 13.68 -9.33
CA ASN A 87 -5.26 12.35 -8.95
C ASN A 87 -3.74 12.32 -8.68
N ILE A 88 -2.92 12.99 -9.50
CA ILE A 88 -1.47 13.13 -9.27
C ILE A 88 -1.21 13.81 -7.93
N ASN A 89 -1.91 14.91 -7.64
CA ASN A 89 -1.77 15.60 -6.36
C ASN A 89 -2.15 14.71 -5.17
N LEU A 90 -3.20 13.88 -5.30
CA LEU A 90 -3.56 12.92 -4.26
C LEU A 90 -2.48 11.86 -4.03
N LEU A 91 -1.89 11.30 -5.10
CA LEU A 91 -0.79 10.33 -4.98
C LEU A 91 0.45 10.95 -4.33
N LEU A 92 0.80 12.16 -4.73
CA LEU A 92 1.90 12.90 -4.10
C LEU A 92 1.60 13.21 -2.63
N LEU A 93 0.33 13.42 -2.25
CA LEU A 93 -0.06 13.58 -0.85
C LEU A 93 0.02 12.28 -0.05
N ASP A 94 -0.30 11.14 -0.66
CA ASP A 94 -0.14 9.83 -0.03
C ASP A 94 1.34 9.47 0.15
N ASN A 95 2.16 9.71 -0.87
CA ASN A 95 3.61 9.45 -0.85
C ASN A 95 4.41 10.63 -0.28
N PHE A 96 3.85 11.33 0.71
CA PHE A 96 4.47 12.53 1.29
C PHE A 96 5.89 12.25 1.83
N ASP A 97 6.13 11.02 2.28
CA ASP A 97 7.38 10.51 2.82
C ASP A 97 8.51 10.47 1.79
N GLN A 98 8.19 10.35 0.50
CA GLN A 98 9.18 10.29 -0.59
C GLN A 98 9.35 11.62 -1.36
N ARG A 99 8.59 12.66 -1.03
CA ARG A 99 8.71 13.97 -1.72
C ARG A 99 9.99 14.71 -1.33
N ALA A 100 10.76 15.14 -2.32
CA ALA A 100 11.85 16.09 -2.13
C ALA A 100 11.30 17.49 -1.77
N GLY A 101 11.87 18.13 -0.74
CA GLY A 101 11.61 19.54 -0.37
C GLY A 101 10.30 19.85 0.36
N LEU A 102 9.46 18.85 0.70
CA LEU A 102 8.13 19.05 1.27
C LEU A 102 7.77 17.96 2.31
N GLY A 103 8.70 17.66 3.20
CA GLY A 103 8.46 16.83 4.38
C GLY A 103 7.63 17.56 5.42
N ASP A 104 6.49 18.13 5.02
CA ASP A 104 5.59 18.81 5.93
C ASP A 104 5.14 17.82 7.00
N THR A 105 5.22 18.23 8.27
CA THR A 105 4.48 17.57 9.35
C THR A 105 3.00 17.80 9.08
N THR A 106 2.37 16.95 8.28
CA THR A 106 0.94 17.01 8.04
C THR A 106 0.22 16.35 9.21
N LEU A 107 0.13 17.07 10.33
CA LEU A 107 -0.87 16.81 11.36
C LEU A 107 -2.24 17.20 10.78
N ALA A 108 -2.91 16.24 10.15
CA ALA A 108 -4.32 16.42 9.85
C ALA A 108 -5.10 15.10 9.92
N PHE A 109 -5.19 14.52 11.12
CA PHE A 109 -6.46 13.94 11.58
C PHE A 109 -7.47 15.08 11.80
N LYS A 110 -7.67 15.96 10.81
CA LYS A 110 -8.77 16.92 10.86
C LYS A 110 -10.04 16.11 10.69
N SER A 111 -10.79 16.00 11.78
CA SER A 111 -12.12 15.41 11.95
C SER A 111 -12.61 14.57 10.77
N ILE A 112 -12.84 13.28 11.01
CA ILE A 112 -13.44 12.30 10.09
C ILE A 112 -14.79 12.80 9.49
N PHE A 113 -15.34 13.92 10.01
CA PHE A 113 -16.58 14.57 9.59
C PHE A 113 -16.38 15.90 8.82
N ALA A 114 -15.15 16.34 8.56
CA ALA A 114 -14.89 17.58 7.83
C ALA A 114 -15.01 17.38 6.30
N LYS A 115 -15.58 18.37 5.60
CA LYS A 115 -15.65 18.41 4.12
C LYS A 115 -14.28 18.25 3.42
N THR A 116 -13.19 18.49 4.14
CA THR A 116 -11.79 18.35 3.68
C THR A 116 -11.37 16.92 3.34
N ILE A 117 -12.03 15.88 3.88
CA ILE A 117 -11.73 14.48 3.52
C ILE A 117 -12.03 14.20 2.05
N LYS A 118 -12.96 14.94 1.45
CA LYS A 118 -13.26 14.79 0.02
C LYS A 118 -12.08 15.13 -0.88
N THR A 119 -11.11 15.91 -0.40
CA THR A 119 -10.03 16.47 -1.22
C THR A 119 -8.62 16.10 -0.73
N LYS A 120 -8.48 15.40 0.39
CA LYS A 120 -7.19 14.96 0.94
C LYS A 120 -7.28 13.51 1.44
N PRO A 121 -6.24 12.69 1.25
CA PRO A 121 -6.21 11.37 1.85
C PRO A 121 -6.22 11.50 3.38
N LEU A 122 -6.94 10.59 4.03
CA LEU A 122 -7.04 10.54 5.49
C LEU A 122 -5.80 9.84 6.03
N TYR A 123 -4.80 10.59 6.47
CA TYR A 123 -3.60 10.02 7.10
C TYR A 123 -3.04 10.96 8.18
N LEU A 124 -2.32 10.36 9.12
CA LEU A 124 -1.41 11.04 10.05
C LEU A 124 0.02 10.83 9.57
N GLY A 125 0.73 11.91 9.26
CA GLY A 125 2.07 11.84 8.71
C GLY A 125 3.05 12.73 9.47
N VAL A 126 4.22 12.20 9.80
CA VAL A 126 5.36 12.95 10.36
C VAL A 126 6.60 12.62 9.54
N LYS A 127 7.36 13.63 9.12
CA LYS A 127 8.67 13.46 8.51
C LYS A 127 9.67 14.43 9.16
N ARG A 128 10.81 13.91 9.63
CA ARG A 128 11.90 14.68 10.26
C ARG A 128 13.25 14.10 9.83
N GLY A 129 13.94 14.79 8.93
CA GLY A 129 15.16 14.25 8.33
C GLY A 129 14.88 12.92 7.64
N ASP A 130 15.63 11.89 8.01
CA ASP A 130 15.46 10.51 7.49
C ASP A 130 14.32 9.74 8.19
N PHE A 131 13.78 10.26 9.30
CA PHE A 131 12.65 9.63 9.99
C PHE A 131 11.33 9.98 9.29
N SER A 132 10.49 8.97 9.05
CA SER A 132 9.12 9.15 8.61
C SER A 132 8.18 8.18 9.32
N PHE A 133 6.95 8.64 9.54
CA PHE A 133 5.85 7.85 10.08
C PHE A 133 4.57 8.24 9.36
N TYR A 134 3.82 7.24 8.91
CA TYR A 134 2.54 7.37 8.21
C TYR A 134 1.56 6.38 8.82
N LEU A 135 0.38 6.86 9.17
CA LEU A 135 -0.73 6.06 9.65
C LEU A 135 -2.00 6.43 8.87
N THR A 136 -2.65 5.44 8.28
CA THR A 136 -3.92 5.61 7.57
C THR A 136 -4.93 4.56 8.05
N PRO A 137 -6.23 4.88 8.17
CA PRO A 137 -7.23 3.85 8.41
C PRO A 137 -7.38 2.95 7.17
N ALA A 138 -7.47 1.64 7.40
CA ALA A 138 -7.76 0.65 6.38
C ALA A 138 -9.22 0.23 6.50
N PHE A 139 -10.03 0.58 5.50
CA PHE A 139 -11.46 0.28 5.49
C PHE A 139 -11.88 -0.15 4.09
N ASN A 140 -12.59 -1.28 4.01
CA ASN A 140 -13.14 -1.80 2.77
C ASN A 140 -14.50 -2.42 3.07
N ASN A 141 -15.53 -2.03 2.30
CA ASN A 141 -16.88 -2.56 2.47
C ASN A 141 -17.43 -2.93 1.12
N GLN A 142 -17.86 -4.17 1.02
CA GLN A 142 -18.41 -4.74 -0.20
C GLN A 142 -19.69 -5.47 0.19
N ILE A 143 -20.70 -5.33 -0.65
CA ILE A 143 -21.96 -6.05 -0.54
C ILE A 143 -22.23 -6.71 -1.89
N GLY A 144 -22.74 -7.94 -1.84
CA GLY A 144 -23.01 -8.71 -3.04
C GLY A 144 -24.17 -9.67 -2.84
N LYS A 145 -24.43 -10.44 -3.89
CA LYS A 145 -25.44 -11.49 -3.89
C LYS A 145 -24.90 -12.70 -4.66
N ASP A 146 -25.18 -13.88 -4.13
CA ASP A 146 -24.96 -15.16 -4.80
C ASP A 146 -26.35 -15.73 -5.15
N ASN A 147 -26.51 -16.29 -6.34
CA ASN A 147 -27.77 -16.92 -6.75
C ASN A 147 -28.05 -18.21 -5.98
N GLY A 148 -27.00 -18.88 -5.46
CA GLY A 148 -27.11 -20.10 -4.66
C GLY A 148 -27.40 -19.85 -3.18
N LEU A 149 -27.49 -18.59 -2.73
CA LEU A 149 -27.72 -18.23 -1.34
C LEU A 149 -28.92 -17.29 -1.21
N SER A 150 -29.73 -17.48 -0.18
CA SER A 150 -30.84 -16.57 0.15
C SER A 150 -30.38 -15.27 0.81
N GLY A 151 -29.21 -15.28 1.46
CA GLY A 151 -28.62 -14.12 2.14
C GLY A 151 -27.69 -13.30 1.23
N SER A 152 -27.54 -12.01 1.53
CA SER A 152 -26.54 -11.16 0.89
C SER A 152 -25.12 -11.53 1.33
N LEU A 153 -24.19 -11.46 0.39
CA LEU A 153 -22.76 -11.50 0.67
C LEU A 153 -22.32 -10.15 1.22
N PHE A 154 -21.34 -10.16 2.11
CA PHE A 154 -20.68 -8.93 2.53
C PHE A 154 -19.22 -9.20 2.85
N ASN A 155 -18.39 -8.19 2.69
CA ASN A 155 -17.04 -8.17 3.24
C ASN A 155 -16.80 -6.78 3.83
N THR A 156 -16.49 -6.74 5.12
CA THR A 156 -16.19 -5.52 5.85
C THR A 156 -14.85 -5.67 6.56
N ASN A 157 -13.83 -4.99 6.05
CA ASN A 157 -12.52 -4.86 6.67
C ASN A 157 -12.44 -3.52 7.38
N ARG A 158 -11.94 -3.51 8.62
CA ARG A 158 -11.72 -2.29 9.41
C ARG A 158 -10.41 -2.40 10.15
N GLY A 159 -9.61 -1.33 10.12
CA GLY A 159 -8.36 -1.30 10.84
C GLY A 159 -7.47 -0.16 10.40
N PHE A 160 -6.16 -0.41 10.36
CA PHE A 160 -5.17 0.61 10.06
C PHE A 160 -3.96 0.04 9.34
N TYR A 161 -3.27 0.93 8.64
CA TYR A 161 -2.00 0.68 8.01
C TYR A 161 -1.00 1.74 8.45
N ILE A 162 0.13 1.28 8.97
CA ILE A 162 1.27 2.08 9.39
C ILE A 162 2.43 1.77 8.44
N ARG A 163 3.16 2.79 8.02
CA ARG A 163 4.47 2.65 7.38
C ARG A 163 5.40 3.76 7.80
N GLY A 164 6.70 3.57 7.63
CA GLY A 164 7.67 4.61 7.92
C GLY A 164 9.11 4.20 7.66
N GLN A 165 10.01 5.13 7.93
CA GLN A 165 11.45 4.93 7.88
C GLN A 165 12.03 5.43 9.21
N LEU A 166 12.88 4.61 9.84
CA LEU A 166 13.64 5.03 11.02
C LEU A 166 14.94 5.74 10.62
N SER A 167 15.49 5.34 9.48
CA SER A 167 16.72 5.88 8.87
C SER A 167 16.68 5.57 7.37
N LYS A 168 17.66 6.07 6.59
CA LYS A 168 17.78 5.85 5.13
C LYS A 168 17.71 4.38 4.70
N ASN A 169 18.09 3.47 5.60
CA ASN A 169 18.24 2.05 5.31
C ASN A 169 17.26 1.14 6.04
N ILE A 170 16.42 1.68 6.94
CA ILE A 170 15.52 0.89 7.79
C ILE A 170 14.10 1.44 7.64
N GLY A 171 13.27 0.72 6.91
CA GLY A 171 11.83 0.91 6.82
C GLY A 171 11.08 0.02 7.80
N PHE A 172 9.82 0.35 8.05
CA PHE A 172 8.89 -0.55 8.74
C PHE A 172 7.47 -0.36 8.20
N TYR A 173 6.66 -1.40 8.30
CA TYR A 173 5.23 -1.33 8.09
C TYR A 173 4.46 -2.26 9.01
N THR A 174 3.20 -1.92 9.25
CA THR A 174 2.26 -2.76 9.99
C THR A 174 0.88 -2.57 9.40
N TYR A 175 0.24 -3.66 9.01
CA TYR A 175 -1.13 -3.73 8.56
C TYR A 175 -1.92 -4.53 9.58
N TYR A 176 -3.02 -3.97 10.07
CA TYR A 176 -3.91 -4.67 10.99
C TYR A 176 -5.35 -4.40 10.61
N THR A 177 -6.13 -5.46 10.41
CA THR A 177 -7.57 -5.36 10.18
C THR A 177 -8.35 -6.45 10.91
N THR A 178 -9.58 -6.11 11.31
CA THR A 178 -10.64 -7.05 11.63
C THR A 178 -11.52 -7.18 10.40
N ASN A 179 -11.77 -8.40 9.97
CA ASN A 179 -12.48 -8.71 8.74
C ASN A 179 -13.72 -9.52 9.09
N GLN A 180 -14.88 -9.00 8.67
CA GLN A 180 -16.16 -9.68 8.81
C GLN A 180 -16.71 -9.94 7.43
N GLU A 181 -16.94 -11.20 7.09
CA GLU A 181 -17.41 -11.56 5.76
C GLU A 181 -18.47 -12.66 5.77
N ARG A 182 -19.27 -12.67 4.70
CA ARG A 182 -20.08 -13.80 4.28
C ARG A 182 -19.76 -14.06 2.82
N ASP A 183 -19.02 -15.13 2.58
CA ASP A 183 -18.49 -15.46 1.26
C ASP A 183 -19.52 -16.19 0.39
N PRO A 184 -19.26 -16.33 -0.93
CA PRO A 184 -20.07 -17.18 -1.82
C PRO A 184 -20.14 -18.64 -1.34
N LEU A 185 -21.11 -19.40 -1.88
CA LEU A 185 -21.40 -20.76 -1.41
C LEU A 185 -20.17 -21.70 -1.46
N TYR A 186 -19.36 -21.62 -2.51
CA TYR A 186 -18.18 -22.48 -2.66
C TYR A 186 -17.14 -22.25 -1.56
N ALA A 187 -16.96 -21.01 -1.12
CA ALA A 187 -16.02 -20.65 -0.06
C ALA A 187 -16.55 -21.12 1.30
N GLN A 188 -17.85 -20.97 1.55
CA GLN A 188 -18.48 -21.51 2.76
C GLN A 188 -18.34 -23.04 2.87
N GLN A 189 -18.49 -23.76 1.74
CA GLN A 189 -18.29 -25.21 1.69
C GLN A 189 -16.83 -25.60 1.95
N TYR A 190 -15.87 -24.81 1.47
CA TYR A 190 -14.45 -25.01 1.78
C TYR A 190 -14.20 -24.85 3.28
N VAL A 191 -14.67 -23.76 3.88
CA VAL A 191 -14.50 -23.51 5.32
C VAL A 191 -15.15 -24.61 6.15
N THR A 192 -16.34 -25.08 5.75
CA THR A 192 -17.05 -26.15 6.47
C THR A 192 -16.30 -27.48 6.39
N SER A 193 -15.71 -27.81 5.24
CA SER A 193 -14.98 -29.07 5.04
C SER A 193 -13.58 -29.08 5.66
N HIS A 194 -12.91 -27.93 5.70
CA HIS A 194 -11.53 -27.81 6.19
C HIS A 194 -11.43 -27.19 7.59
N ASN A 195 -12.55 -26.71 8.13
CA ASN A 195 -12.61 -25.93 9.37
C ASN A 195 -11.57 -24.79 9.40
N ALA A 196 -11.40 -24.12 8.26
CA ALA A 196 -10.39 -23.09 8.05
C ALA A 196 -10.83 -22.06 7.00
N VAL A 197 -10.65 -20.78 7.31
CA VAL A 197 -10.79 -19.69 6.32
C VAL A 197 -9.49 -19.61 5.52
N PRO A 198 -9.52 -19.66 4.17
CA PRO A 198 -8.31 -19.56 3.36
C PRO A 198 -7.45 -18.36 3.74
N GLY A 199 -6.14 -18.59 3.95
CA GLY A 199 -5.18 -17.54 4.29
C GLY A 199 -5.26 -17.03 5.73
N ASN A 200 -6.16 -17.56 6.57
CA ASN A 200 -6.32 -17.13 7.96
C ASN A 200 -6.28 -18.34 8.89
N GLY A 201 -5.52 -18.23 9.98
CA GLY A 201 -5.39 -19.32 10.95
C GLY A 201 -6.59 -19.42 11.88
N TYR A 202 -6.91 -18.33 12.58
CA TYR A 202 -7.99 -18.28 13.57
C TYR A 202 -9.15 -17.44 13.05
N PHE A 203 -10.35 -18.00 13.13
CA PHE A 203 -11.60 -17.31 12.81
C PHE A 203 -12.70 -17.70 13.80
N LYS A 204 -13.73 -16.86 13.90
CA LYS A 204 -14.96 -17.10 14.64
C LYS A 204 -16.15 -17.08 13.69
N SER A 205 -17.18 -17.85 13.99
CA SER A 205 -18.47 -17.73 13.30
C SER A 205 -19.09 -16.35 13.61
N TYR A 206 -19.65 -15.72 12.58
CA TYR A 206 -20.29 -14.41 12.66
C TYR A 206 -21.64 -14.44 11.94
N LEU A 207 -22.71 -14.08 12.65
CA LEU A 207 -24.09 -14.20 12.15
C LEU A 207 -24.36 -15.59 11.55
N ASN A 208 -25.29 -15.69 10.58
CA ASN A 208 -25.51 -16.91 9.82
C ASN A 208 -24.52 -17.01 8.66
N ASN A 209 -23.73 -18.08 8.63
CA ASN A 209 -22.72 -18.42 7.60
C ASN A 209 -21.67 -17.32 7.31
N GLY A 210 -21.40 -16.44 8.28
CA GLY A 210 -20.32 -15.47 8.19
C GLY A 210 -19.14 -15.85 9.06
N TYR A 211 -18.02 -15.17 8.81
CA TYR A 211 -16.75 -15.38 9.47
C TYR A 211 -16.19 -14.04 9.97
N ASP A 212 -15.56 -14.05 11.14
CA ASP A 212 -14.87 -12.92 11.74
C ASP A 212 -13.45 -13.35 12.11
N TYR A 213 -12.45 -12.63 11.59
CA TYR A 213 -11.04 -12.90 11.83
C TYR A 213 -10.22 -11.63 11.78
N PHE A 214 -9.01 -11.71 12.32
CA PHE A 214 -8.03 -10.64 12.28
C PHE A 214 -6.94 -10.97 11.26
N ASP A 215 -6.49 -9.97 10.51
CA ASP A 215 -5.34 -10.07 9.62
C ASP A 215 -4.29 -9.06 10.09
N ALA A 216 -3.11 -9.58 10.46
CA ALA A 216 -2.00 -8.80 10.98
C ALA A 216 -0.75 -9.14 10.16
N ARG A 217 -0.17 -8.12 9.52
CA ARG A 217 1.04 -8.24 8.69
C ARG A 217 2.03 -7.15 9.06
N GLY A 218 3.33 -7.42 9.01
CA GLY A 218 4.35 -6.41 9.29
C GLY A 218 5.73 -6.85 8.85
N GLY A 219 6.64 -5.89 8.79
CA GLY A 219 8.03 -6.06 8.38
C GLY A 219 8.81 -4.77 8.50
#